data_AF-A0A8J5X3R4-F1
#
_entry.id   AF-A0A8J5X3R4-F1
#
_cell.length_a   1.000
_cell.length_b   1.000
_cell.length_c   1.000
_cell.angle_alpha   90.00
_cell.angle_beta   90.00
_cell.angle_gamma   90.00
#
_symmetry.space_group_name_H-M   'P 1'
#
loop_
_entity.id
_entity.type
_entity.pdbx_description
1 polymer ?
#
loop_
_entity_poly.entity_id
_entity_poly.type
_entity_poly.pdbx_seq_one_letter_code
_entity_poly.pdbx_strand_id
1 'polypeptide(L)'
;MSAEDVRPEHAQIPTSFGHELRACLRCRLVKTYDQFMEQGCENCPFLEMDRDHENIVNCTTPNFTGIISVMDPGRSWAARWLRIGKFIPGCYTLAVAEQLPEEYRVAT
;
A
#
# COMPACT_ATOMS: atom_id res chain seq x y z
N MET A 1 -22.84 -18.12 -0.93
CA MET A 1 -22.10 -16.88 -1.24
C MET A 1 -20.67 -17.31 -1.50
N SER A 2 -20.21 -17.22 -2.75
CA SER A 2 -18.87 -17.64 -3.15
C SER A 2 -17.82 -16.77 -2.44
N ALA A 3 -16.72 -17.39 -2.00
CA ALA A 3 -15.66 -16.80 -1.18
C ALA A 3 -14.79 -15.75 -1.92
N GLU A 4 -15.26 -15.19 -3.04
CA GLU A 4 -14.40 -14.49 -4.01
C GLU A 4 -14.61 -12.97 -4.09
N ASP A 5 -15.43 -12.33 -3.22
CA ASP A 5 -15.65 -10.88 -3.33
C ASP A 5 -15.79 -10.14 -1.98
N VAL A 6 -15.08 -10.59 -0.94
CA VAL A 6 -14.93 -9.77 0.27
C VAL A 6 -13.68 -8.90 0.10
N ARG A 7 -13.88 -7.70 -0.42
CA ARG A 7 -12.81 -6.68 -0.42
C ARG A 7 -12.44 -6.35 1.04
N PRO A 8 -11.15 -6.29 1.39
CA PRO A 8 -10.73 -6.02 2.75
C PRO A 8 -11.27 -4.66 3.22
N GLU A 9 -11.88 -4.64 4.41
CA GLU A 9 -12.41 -3.41 5.00
C GLU A 9 -11.31 -2.46 5.45
N HIS A 10 -10.13 -2.99 5.80
CA HIS A 10 -8.94 -2.24 6.17
C HIS A 10 -7.67 -3.00 5.74
N ALA A 11 -6.58 -2.27 5.54
CA ALA A 11 -5.27 -2.86 5.27
C ALA A 11 -4.70 -3.47 6.55
N GLN A 12 -3.79 -4.44 6.42
CA GLN A 12 -3.04 -4.91 7.58
C GLN A 12 -2.13 -3.82 8.15
N ILE A 13 -2.07 -3.80 9.47
CA ILE A 13 -1.20 -2.90 10.23
C ILE A 13 0.22 -3.48 10.17
N PRO A 14 1.27 -2.65 9.95
CA PRO A 14 2.65 -3.10 10.05
C PRO A 14 2.92 -3.89 11.34
N THR A 15 3.45 -5.11 11.21
CA THR A 15 3.73 -5.99 12.36
C THR A 15 5.04 -5.65 13.08
N SER A 16 5.85 -4.80 12.49
CA SER A 16 7.15 -4.36 13.03
C SER A 16 7.47 -2.94 12.55
N PHE A 17 8.41 -2.30 13.25
CA PHE A 17 8.89 -0.95 12.96
C PHE A 17 10.40 -1.03 12.75
N GLY A 18 10.85 -0.82 11.51
CA GLY A 18 12.26 -0.97 11.17
C GLY A 18 12.53 -0.91 9.68
N HIS A 19 13.70 -1.43 9.31
CA HIS A 19 14.16 -1.45 7.92
C HIS A 19 13.36 -2.42 7.03
N GLU A 20 12.54 -3.30 7.60
CA GLU A 20 11.63 -4.17 6.83
C GLU A 20 10.41 -3.45 6.25
N LEU A 21 10.15 -2.20 6.66
CA LEU A 21 9.01 -1.43 6.17
C LEU A 21 9.22 -0.99 4.73
N ARG A 22 8.16 -1.12 3.95
CA ARG A 22 8.12 -0.68 2.56
C ARG A 22 6.83 0.09 2.30
N ALA A 23 6.91 1.07 1.41
CA ALA A 23 5.76 1.84 0.94
C ALA A 23 5.43 1.46 -0.50
N CYS A 24 4.17 1.14 -0.78
CA CYS A 24 3.69 0.96 -2.14
C CYS A 24 3.82 2.25 -2.95
N LEU A 25 4.51 2.19 -4.10
CA LEU A 25 4.76 3.34 -4.97
C LEU A 25 3.48 3.89 -5.63
N ARG A 26 2.41 3.08 -5.71
CA ARG A 26 1.11 3.51 -6.25
C ARG A 26 0.22 4.21 -5.22
N CYS A 27 -0.04 3.54 -4.10
CA CYS A 27 -1.05 3.99 -3.13
C CYS A 27 -0.49 4.52 -1.81
N ARG A 28 0.83 4.41 -1.60
CA ARG A 28 1.55 4.80 -0.38
C ARG A 28 1.25 3.95 0.86
N LEU A 29 0.55 2.84 0.73
CA LEU A 29 0.33 1.90 1.85
C LEU A 29 1.67 1.39 2.37
N VAL A 30 1.84 1.37 3.69
CA VAL A 30 3.04 0.91 4.38
C VAL A 30 2.74 -0.40 5.07
N LYS A 31 3.53 -1.43 4.75
CA LYS A 31 3.55 -2.74 5.42
C LYS A 31 4.99 -3.27 5.47
N THR A 32 5.22 -4.38 6.15
CA THR A 32 6.51 -5.10 6.04
C THR A 32 6.62 -5.78 4.68
N TYR A 33 7.84 -6.13 4.27
CA TYR A 33 8.08 -6.98 3.10
C TYR A 33 7.24 -8.27 3.15
N ASP A 34 7.29 -8.99 4.28
CA ASP A 34 6.58 -10.26 4.45
C ASP A 34 5.05 -10.08 4.33
N GLN A 35 4.50 -8.97 4.83
CA GLN A 35 3.08 -8.69 4.68
C GLN A 35 2.67 -8.39 3.23
N PHE A 36 3.55 -7.78 2.43
CA PHE A 36 3.32 -7.65 0.98
C PHE A 36 3.44 -9.00 0.27
N MET A 37 4.37 -9.85 0.71
CA MET A 37 4.55 -11.20 0.17
C MET A 37 3.33 -12.10 0.42
N GLU A 38 2.77 -12.07 1.62
CA GLU A 38 1.68 -12.97 1.98
C GLU A 38 0.31 -12.52 1.45
N GLN A 39 0.10 -11.20 1.28
CA GLN A 39 -1.25 -10.63 1.14
C GLN A 39 -1.33 -9.55 0.05
N GLY A 40 -0.21 -9.21 -0.57
CA GLY A 40 -0.14 -8.18 -1.59
C GLY A 40 -0.46 -6.78 -1.06
N CYS A 41 -0.87 -5.89 -1.96
CA CYS A 41 -1.35 -4.57 -1.62
C CYS A 41 -2.88 -4.51 -1.75
N GLU A 42 -3.58 -4.29 -0.65
CA GLU A 42 -5.04 -4.28 -0.58
C GLU A 42 -5.67 -3.19 -1.46
N ASN A 43 -4.95 -2.09 -1.69
CA ASN A 43 -5.39 -1.01 -2.59
C ASN A 43 -4.99 -1.23 -4.06
N CYS A 44 -4.03 -2.11 -4.33
CA CYS A 44 -3.42 -2.29 -5.65
C CYS A 44 -3.28 -3.79 -5.99
N PRO A 45 -4.38 -4.56 -6.05
CA PRO A 45 -4.33 -6.00 -6.34
C PRO A 45 -3.73 -6.31 -7.71
N PHE A 46 -3.81 -5.37 -8.65
CA PHE A 46 -3.22 -5.49 -9.99
C PHE A 46 -1.69 -5.53 -10.01
N LEU A 47 -1.02 -5.24 -8.89
CA LEU A 47 0.44 -5.36 -8.77
C LEU A 47 0.87 -6.80 -8.44
N GLU A 48 -0.08 -7.70 -8.12
CA GLU A 48 0.13 -9.15 -7.95
C GLU A 48 1.32 -9.53 -7.06
N MET A 49 1.59 -8.73 -6.03
CA MET A 49 2.75 -8.91 -5.12
C MET A 49 2.69 -10.19 -4.29
N ASP A 50 1.50 -10.75 -4.08
CA ASP A 50 1.23 -12.02 -3.41
C ASP A 50 1.46 -13.24 -4.31
N ARG A 51 1.62 -13.02 -5.62
CA ARG A 51 1.84 -14.07 -6.63
C ARG A 51 3.24 -14.00 -7.22
N ASP A 52 3.74 -12.78 -7.40
CA ASP A 52 5.07 -12.49 -7.94
C ASP A 52 5.83 -11.57 -6.98
N HIS A 53 6.76 -12.16 -6.24
CA HIS A 53 7.51 -11.45 -5.22
C HIS A 53 8.53 -10.46 -5.80
N GLU A 54 8.90 -10.58 -7.09
CA GLU A 54 9.73 -9.55 -7.74
C GLU A 54 8.98 -8.21 -7.80
N ASN A 55 7.65 -8.25 -7.96
CA ASN A 55 6.82 -7.05 -7.94
C ASN A 55 6.85 -6.32 -6.61
N ILE A 56 7.15 -6.99 -5.48
CA ILE A 56 7.32 -6.31 -4.19
C ILE A 56 8.50 -5.34 -4.30
N VAL A 57 9.64 -5.80 -4.82
CA VAL A 57 10.83 -4.97 -4.96
C VAL A 57 10.61 -3.86 -5.99
N ASN A 58 9.96 -4.16 -7.11
CA ASN A 58 9.74 -3.21 -8.21
C ASN A 58 8.65 -2.15 -7.90
N CYS A 59 7.67 -2.48 -7.07
CA CYS A 59 6.49 -1.64 -6.83
C CYS A 59 6.44 -1.03 -5.42
N THR A 60 7.43 -1.31 -4.57
CA THR A 60 7.52 -0.75 -3.22
C THR A 60 8.93 -0.27 -2.92
N THR A 61 9.07 0.75 -2.06
CA THR A 61 10.37 1.30 -1.66
C THR A 61 10.53 1.31 -0.14
N PRO A 62 11.74 1.00 0.40
CA PRO A 62 12.05 1.30 1.80
C PRO A 62 12.34 2.80 2.02
N ASN A 63 12.56 3.57 0.96
CA ASN A 63 12.95 4.99 1.01
C ASN A 63 11.71 5.90 1.01
N PHE A 64 11.04 5.98 2.16
CA PHE A 64 9.88 6.84 2.36
C PHE A 64 10.03 7.73 3.59
N THR A 65 9.21 8.78 3.70
CA THR A 65 9.28 9.74 4.82
C THR A 65 7.98 9.79 5.58
N GLY A 66 8.06 9.52 6.88
CA GLY A 66 6.94 9.60 7.82
C GLY A 66 5.87 8.52 7.57
N ILE A 67 5.09 8.27 8.62
CA ILE A 67 3.94 7.36 8.60
C ILE A 67 2.73 8.10 9.16
N ILE A 68 1.57 7.87 8.56
CA ILE A 68 0.27 8.31 9.04
C ILE A 68 -0.69 7.13 9.08
N SER A 69 -1.31 6.91 10.24
CA SER A 69 -2.40 5.94 10.37
C SER A 69 -3.73 6.63 10.12
N VAL A 70 -4.46 6.18 9.10
CA VAL A 70 -5.73 6.79 8.67
C VAL A 70 -6.86 5.81 8.94
N MET A 71 -7.78 6.19 9.84
CA MET A 71 -8.93 5.36 10.23
C MET A 71 -10.16 5.59 9.34
N ASP A 72 -10.39 6.84 8.90
CA ASP A 72 -11.46 7.21 7.96
C ASP A 72 -10.89 8.08 6.84
N PRO A 73 -10.42 7.45 5.73
CA PRO A 73 -9.79 8.17 4.63
C PRO A 73 -10.73 9.17 3.93
N GLY A 74 -12.03 8.84 3.82
CA GLY A 74 -13.02 9.67 3.13
C GLY A 74 -13.31 10.98 3.86
N ARG A 75 -13.27 10.97 5.20
CA ARG A 75 -13.54 12.16 6.02
C ARG A 75 -12.28 12.93 6.44
N SER A 76 -11.10 12.33 6.37
CA SER A 76 -9.85 12.97 6.79
C SER A 76 -9.35 14.03 5.80
N TRP A 77 -9.16 15.27 6.30
CA TRP A 77 -8.50 16.32 5.53
C TRP A 77 -7.05 15.94 5.16
N ALA A 78 -6.31 15.34 6.09
CA ALA A 78 -4.92 14.92 5.85
C ALA A 78 -4.86 13.84 4.75
N ALA A 79 -5.79 12.88 4.76
CA ALA A 79 -5.88 11.85 3.72
C ALA A 79 -6.20 12.46 2.35
N ARG A 80 -7.08 13.46 2.30
CA ARG A 80 -7.39 14.22 1.07
C ARG A 80 -6.17 14.98 0.56
N TRP A 81 -5.47 15.69 1.44
CA TRP A 81 -4.23 16.42 1.10
C TRP A 81 -3.16 15.49 0.51
N LEU A 82 -3.00 14.31 1.10
CA LEU A 82 -2.05 13.29 0.65
C LEU A 82 -2.55 12.45 -0.53
N ARG A 83 -3.76 12.73 -1.07
CA ARG A 83 -4.40 11.97 -2.15
C ARG A 83 -4.61 10.48 -1.85
N ILE A 84 -4.73 10.11 -0.58
CA ILE A 84 -5.01 8.75 -0.10
C ILE A 84 -6.45 8.57 0.39
N GLY A 85 -7.29 9.62 0.29
CA GLY A 85 -8.67 9.59 0.80
C GLY A 85 -9.63 8.61 0.12
N LYS A 86 -9.23 8.00 -1.00
CA LYS A 86 -10.02 6.96 -1.71
C LYS A 86 -9.62 5.52 -1.35
N PHE A 87 -8.55 5.37 -0.58
CA PHE A 87 -8.01 4.06 -0.21
C PHE A 87 -8.64 3.57 1.10
N ILE A 88 -8.44 2.29 1.43
CA ILE A 88 -9.01 1.70 2.66
C ILE A 88 -8.27 2.21 3.91
N PRO A 89 -8.87 2.14 5.12
CA PRO A 89 -8.17 2.43 6.37
C PRO A 89 -6.85 1.66 6.50
N GLY A 90 -5.80 2.31 7.00
CA GLY A 90 -4.46 1.71 7.09
C GLY A 90 -3.34 2.69 7.40
N CYS A 91 -2.09 2.19 7.40
CA CYS A 91 -0.89 3.00 7.57
C CYS A 91 -0.32 3.40 6.19
N TYR A 92 -0.09 4.69 6.00
CA TYR A 92 0.42 5.26 4.75
C TYR A 92 1.67 6.10 5.00
N THR A 93 2.47 6.32 3.96
CA THR A 93 3.57 7.28 4.05
C THR A 93 3.18 8.68 3.58
N LEU A 94 3.85 9.70 4.13
CA LEU A 94 3.66 11.10 3.72
C LEU A 94 4.30 11.37 2.35
N ALA A 95 5.42 10.71 2.04
CA ALA A 95 6.14 10.89 0.79
C ALA A 95 6.97 9.65 0.40
N VAL A 96 7.06 9.39 -0.91
CA VAL A 96 7.98 8.44 -1.53
C VAL A 96 8.88 9.20 -2.49
N ALA A 97 10.17 8.88 -2.53
CA ALA A 97 11.13 9.55 -3.41
C ALA A 97 11.04 9.02 -4.86
N GLU A 98 10.71 7.75 -5.00
CA GLU A 98 10.71 7.00 -6.26
C GLU A 98 9.32 7.04 -6.92
N GLN A 99 9.29 6.84 -8.23
CA GLN A 99 8.04 6.66 -9.00
C GLN A 99 7.85 5.19 -9.34
N LEU A 100 6.59 4.77 -9.41
CA LEU A 100 6.25 3.44 -9.93
C LEU A 100 6.74 3.32 -11.39
N PRO A 101 7.43 2.23 -11.78
CA PRO A 101 7.86 2.01 -13.16
C PRO A 101 6.68 2.02 -14.15
N GLU A 102 6.94 2.42 -15.39
CA GLU A 102 5.89 2.70 -16.38
C GLU A 102 5.07 1.47 -16.75
N GLU A 103 5.70 0.31 -16.80
CA GLU A 103 5.04 -0.98 -17.07
C GLU A 103 3.91 -1.30 -16.06
N TYR A 104 4.00 -0.79 -14.83
CA TYR A 104 2.98 -1.00 -13.79
C TYR A 104 1.95 0.16 -13.71
N ARG A 105 2.10 1.23 -14.50
CA ARG A 105 1.22 2.42 -14.43
C ARG A 105 -0.07 2.28 -15.22
N VAL A 106 -0.15 1.33 -16.14
CA VAL A 106 -1.19 1.23 -17.18
C VAL A 106 -2.49 0.58 -16.70
N ALA A 107 -2.51 -0.03 -15.52
CA ALA A 107 -3.75 -0.55 -14.92
C ALA A 107 -4.62 0.63 -14.41
N THR A 108 -5.64 1.00 -15.19
CA THR A 108 -6.68 1.97 -14.82
C THR A 108 -7.93 1.24 -14.35
#